data_AF-A0A8D1I922-F1
#
_entry.id   AF-A0A8D1I922-F1
#
_cell.length_a   1.000
_cell.length_b   1.000
_cell.length_c   1.000
_cell.angle_alpha   90.00
_cell.angle_beta   90.00
_cell.angle_gamma   90.00
#
_symmetry.space_group_name_H-M   'P 1'
#
loop_
_entity.id
_entity.type
_entity.pdbx_description
1 polymer ?
#
loop_
_entity_poly.entity_id
_entity_poly.type
_entity_poly.pdbx_seq_one_letter_code
_entity_poly.pdbx_strand_id
1 'polypeptide(L)'
;LPVPAPPLWGSAVSDFGLWKMYRWYYSIPHDTAVLLTGHRFGNDTYFGSHSGICNPNWGASFVCVGNNHIFLASTLAAHALGHVMGCTHDVPGCRCFRRDKCVMAPETGLLDMLSNCSYVTLHEVVHRWDPCLSEANVPYDNFPYVANRCGDKKLDAREECDCGTMKDCDNSARTKTVPFIQT
;
A
#
# COMPACT_ATOMS: atom_id res chain seq x y z
N LEU A 1 22.87 -2.40 -28.90
CA LEU A 1 23.63 -2.15 -27.64
C LEU A 1 23.16 -3.18 -26.62
N PRO A 2 24.05 -3.88 -25.91
CA PRO A 2 23.62 -4.78 -24.84
C PRO A 2 22.91 -3.95 -23.77
N VAL A 3 21.68 -4.33 -23.44
CA VAL A 3 20.93 -3.73 -22.33
C VAL A 3 21.74 -4.00 -21.06
N PRO A 4 22.12 -2.99 -20.27
CA PRO A 4 22.82 -3.23 -19.01
C PRO A 4 21.99 -4.20 -18.16
N ALA A 5 22.67 -5.16 -17.53
CA ALA A 5 22.00 -6.13 -16.67
C ALA A 5 21.15 -5.36 -15.64
N PRO A 6 19.89 -5.76 -15.41
CA PRO A 6 19.04 -5.07 -14.45
C PRO A 6 19.71 -5.13 -13.06
N PRO A 7 19.72 -4.02 -12.31
CA PRO A 7 20.33 -4.00 -10.99
C PRO A 7 19.70 -5.07 -10.08
N LEU A 8 20.50 -5.60 -9.14
CA LEU A 8 20.01 -6.54 -8.14
C LEU A 8 18.95 -5.86 -7.27
N TRP A 9 17.89 -6.58 -6.90
CA TRP A 9 16.75 -6.05 -6.14
C TRP A 9 17.16 -5.36 -4.83
N GLY A 10 18.14 -5.92 -4.12
CA GLY A 10 18.67 -5.35 -2.87
C GLY A 10 19.35 -3.99 -3.07
N SER A 11 20.01 -3.79 -4.22
CA SER A 11 20.56 -2.48 -4.59
C SER A 11 19.43 -1.50 -4.91
N ALA A 12 18.45 -1.91 -5.72
CA ALA A 12 17.40 -1.01 -6.19
C ALA A 12 16.58 -0.36 -5.06
N VAL A 13 16.14 -1.14 -4.06
CA VAL A 13 15.38 -0.58 -2.92
C VAL A 13 16.27 0.21 -1.98
N SER A 14 17.53 -0.21 -1.79
CA SER A 14 18.48 0.54 -0.96
C SER A 14 18.79 1.91 -1.59
N ASP A 15 19.02 1.95 -2.90
CA ASP A 15 19.29 3.18 -3.65
C ASP A 15 18.05 4.10 -3.63
N PHE A 16 16.85 3.52 -3.82
CA PHE A 16 15.60 4.27 -3.72
C PHE A 16 15.36 4.82 -2.30
N GLY A 17 15.62 4.02 -1.26
CA GLY A 17 15.51 4.43 0.13
C GLY A 17 16.45 5.57 0.49
N LEU A 18 17.71 5.50 0.06
CA LEU A 18 18.69 6.58 0.24
C LEU A 18 18.26 7.85 -0.49
N TRP A 19 17.82 7.71 -1.75
CA TRP A 19 17.28 8.84 -2.51
C TRP A 19 16.07 9.47 -1.82
N LYS A 20 15.14 8.66 -1.32
CA LYS A 20 13.95 9.10 -0.55
C LYS A 20 14.37 9.92 0.67
N MET A 21 15.30 9.40 1.47
CA MET A 21 15.83 10.04 2.66
C MET A 21 16.48 11.39 2.34
N TYR A 22 17.38 11.45 1.36
CA TYR A 22 18.19 12.66 1.10
C TYR A 22 17.45 13.73 0.28
N ARG A 23 16.49 13.35 -0.56
CA ARG A 23 15.85 14.28 -1.51
C ARG A 23 14.43 14.68 -1.12
N TRP A 24 13.66 13.77 -0.55
CA TRP A 24 12.20 13.96 -0.43
C TRP A 24 11.68 13.96 0.99
N TYR A 25 12.28 13.21 1.92
CA TYR A 25 11.74 13.03 3.25
C TYR A 25 11.42 14.34 4.00
N TYR A 26 12.28 15.36 3.88
CA TYR A 26 12.06 16.66 4.51
C TYR A 26 11.19 17.62 3.69
N SER A 27 11.06 17.38 2.39
CA SER A 27 10.32 18.24 1.45
C SER A 27 8.84 17.81 1.35
N ILE A 28 8.60 16.52 1.47
CA ILE A 28 7.29 15.87 1.40
C ILE A 28 7.20 14.89 2.57
N PRO A 29 6.49 15.24 3.65
CA PRO A 29 6.19 14.30 4.72
C PRO A 29 5.41 13.09 4.19
N HIS A 30 5.84 11.89 4.57
CA HIS A 30 5.20 10.63 4.19
C HIS A 30 5.70 9.49 5.10
N ASP A 31 4.86 8.46 5.27
CA ASP A 31 5.15 7.32 6.16
C ASP A 31 6.06 6.27 5.48
N THR A 32 5.82 6.06 4.19
CA THR A 32 6.49 5.05 3.36
C THR A 32 6.40 5.45 1.88
N ALA A 33 7.23 4.85 1.04
CA ALA A 33 7.16 5.04 -0.41
C ALA A 33 7.27 3.71 -1.16
N VAL A 34 6.52 3.62 -2.25
CA VAL A 34 6.54 2.49 -3.18
C VAL A 34 7.02 3.00 -4.55
N LEU A 35 8.13 2.45 -5.04
CA LEU A 35 8.63 2.72 -6.40
C LEU A 35 7.89 1.82 -7.39
N LEU A 36 7.08 2.41 -8.26
CA LEU A 36 6.45 1.70 -9.38
C LEU A 36 7.37 1.74 -10.60
N THR A 37 7.77 0.57 -11.09
CA THR A 37 8.71 0.44 -12.23
C THR A 37 8.11 -0.36 -13.39
N GLY A 38 8.47 0.01 -14.62
CA GLY A 38 8.12 -0.77 -15.81
C GLY A 38 9.02 -2.01 -16.02
N HIS A 39 10.09 -2.13 -15.24
CA HIS A 39 11.12 -3.16 -15.41
C HIS A 39 11.28 -4.01 -14.15
N ARG A 40 11.62 -5.28 -14.35
CA ARG A 40 12.03 -6.19 -13.27
C ARG A 40 13.47 -5.89 -12.84
N PHE A 41 13.76 -6.13 -11.57
CA PHE A 41 15.12 -6.11 -11.04
C PHE A 41 15.59 -7.56 -10.84
N GLY A 42 16.50 -8.04 -11.70
CA GLY A 42 16.79 -9.47 -11.79
C GLY A 42 15.54 -10.29 -12.14
N ASN A 43 15.23 -11.29 -11.30
CA ASN A 43 14.02 -12.12 -11.43
C ASN A 43 12.83 -11.60 -10.62
N ASP A 44 13.04 -10.56 -9.81
CA ASP A 44 12.07 -10.09 -8.85
C ASP A 44 11.13 -9.05 -9.46
N THR A 45 9.85 -9.19 -9.11
CA THR A 45 8.78 -8.28 -9.54
C THR A 45 8.38 -7.29 -8.47
N TYR A 46 8.79 -7.49 -7.22
CA TYR A 46 8.54 -6.59 -6.12
C TYR A 46 9.57 -6.85 -5.03
N PHE A 47 9.72 -5.89 -4.12
CA PHE A 47 10.44 -6.09 -2.87
C PHE A 47 9.94 -5.09 -1.83
N GLY A 48 9.81 -5.54 -0.58
CA GLY A 48 9.50 -4.70 0.57
C GLY A 48 10.58 -4.81 1.63
N SER A 49 11.14 -3.68 2.04
CA SER A 49 12.01 -3.63 3.23
C SER A 49 11.25 -4.14 4.44
N HIS A 50 11.85 -4.99 5.25
CA HIS A 50 11.16 -5.56 6.41
C HIS A 50 11.14 -4.58 7.59
N SER A 51 9.96 -4.40 8.20
CA SER A 51 9.77 -3.57 9.40
C SER A 51 10.31 -2.14 9.25
N GLY A 52 10.20 -1.60 8.04
CA GLY A 52 10.73 -0.28 7.67
C GLY A 52 9.75 0.86 7.84
N ILE A 53 8.52 0.61 8.30
CA ILE A 53 7.50 1.66 8.41
C ILE A 53 7.99 2.86 9.23
N CYS A 54 7.65 4.07 8.77
CA CYS A 54 8.13 5.35 9.29
C CYS A 54 9.64 5.61 9.18
N ASN A 55 10.43 4.68 8.66
CA ASN A 55 11.86 4.90 8.49
C ASN A 55 12.12 5.73 7.21
N PRO A 56 12.88 6.85 7.31
CA PRO A 56 13.21 7.70 6.16
C PRO A 56 13.97 6.99 5.03
N ASN A 57 14.69 5.91 5.33
CA ASN A 57 15.44 5.12 4.35
C ASN A 57 14.70 3.79 4.06
N TRP A 58 14.37 3.04 5.10
CA TRP A 58 13.84 1.67 4.98
C TRP A 58 12.33 1.59 4.80
N GLY A 59 11.57 2.69 4.93
CA GLY A 59 10.15 2.75 4.55
C GLY A 59 10.01 2.79 3.03
N ALA A 60 10.61 1.82 2.34
CA ALA A 60 10.82 1.81 0.91
C ALA A 60 10.57 0.42 0.36
N SER A 61 9.91 0.37 -0.79
CA SER A 61 9.59 -0.84 -1.53
C SER A 61 9.55 -0.55 -3.02
N PHE A 62 9.58 -1.58 -3.86
CA PHE A 62 9.28 -1.44 -5.29
C PHE A 62 8.27 -2.48 -5.76
N VAL A 63 7.57 -2.15 -6.84
CA VAL A 63 6.69 -3.06 -7.57
C VAL A 63 6.84 -2.82 -9.06
N CYS A 64 6.99 -3.92 -9.80
CA CYS A 64 7.00 -3.93 -11.26
C CYS A 64 5.56 -3.96 -11.78
N VAL A 65 5.17 -2.88 -12.44
CA VAL A 65 3.85 -2.71 -13.07
C VAL A 65 3.84 -2.99 -14.57
N GLY A 66 5.02 -3.11 -15.21
CA GLY A 66 5.19 -3.11 -16.67
C GLY A 66 4.14 -3.86 -17.49
N ASN A 67 4.14 -5.19 -17.43
CA ASN A 67 3.16 -6.04 -18.15
C ASN A 67 2.09 -6.63 -17.23
N ASN A 68 2.05 -6.22 -15.97
CA ASN A 68 1.13 -6.78 -14.99
C ASN A 68 -0.22 -6.07 -15.08
N HIS A 69 -1.31 -6.83 -14.93
CA HIS A 69 -2.63 -6.24 -14.73
C HIS A 69 -2.62 -5.35 -13.47
N ILE A 70 -3.32 -4.22 -13.47
CA ILE A 70 -3.30 -3.26 -12.34
C ILE A 70 -3.69 -3.93 -11.01
N PHE A 71 -4.65 -4.85 -11.01
CA PHE A 71 -5.01 -5.64 -9.81
C PHE A 71 -3.87 -6.55 -9.30
N LEU A 72 -3.07 -7.11 -10.19
CA LEU A 72 -1.90 -7.89 -9.77
C LEU A 72 -0.85 -6.96 -9.18
N ALA A 73 -0.56 -5.84 -9.84
CA ALA A 73 0.36 -4.84 -9.31
C ALA A 73 -0.09 -4.31 -7.93
N SER A 74 -1.40 -4.09 -7.72
CA SER A 74 -1.93 -3.68 -6.42
C SER A 74 -1.78 -4.76 -5.35
N THR A 75 -1.99 -6.04 -5.68
CA THR A 75 -1.74 -7.13 -4.73
C THR A 75 -0.25 -7.21 -4.36
N LEU A 76 0.65 -7.10 -5.34
CA LEU A 76 2.10 -7.10 -5.08
C LEU A 76 2.52 -5.89 -4.23
N ALA A 77 1.92 -4.72 -4.46
CA ALA A 77 2.12 -3.54 -3.62
C ALA A 77 1.63 -3.76 -2.19
N ALA A 78 0.43 -4.34 -2.01
CA ALA A 78 -0.09 -4.67 -0.70
C ALA A 78 0.82 -5.67 0.05
N HIS A 79 1.33 -6.68 -0.65
CA HIS A 79 2.29 -7.64 -0.10
C HIS A 79 3.61 -6.97 0.31
N ALA A 80 4.20 -6.15 -0.58
CA ALA A 80 5.44 -5.42 -0.29
C ALA A 80 5.27 -4.45 0.89
N LEU A 81 4.13 -3.75 0.97
CA LEU A 81 3.76 -2.92 2.11
C LEU A 81 3.55 -3.75 3.38
N GLY A 82 3.01 -4.96 3.27
CA GLY A 82 2.93 -5.91 4.38
C GLY A 82 4.30 -6.15 5.01
N HIS A 83 5.34 -6.39 4.20
CA HIS A 83 6.71 -6.49 4.71
C HIS A 83 7.21 -5.20 5.36
N VAL A 84 6.91 -4.03 4.78
CA VAL A 84 7.24 -2.73 5.38
C VAL A 84 6.60 -2.56 6.77
N MET A 85 5.37 -3.05 6.93
CA MET A 85 4.66 -3.12 8.21
C MET A 85 5.14 -4.27 9.11
N GLY A 86 6.14 -5.06 8.70
CA GLY A 86 6.72 -6.14 9.51
C GLY A 86 6.04 -7.50 9.36
N CYS A 87 5.03 -7.64 8.49
CA CYS A 87 4.45 -8.94 8.19
C CYS A 87 5.49 -9.85 7.51
N THR A 88 5.52 -11.11 7.92
CA THR A 88 6.28 -12.17 7.26
C THR A 88 5.37 -13.00 6.37
N HIS A 89 5.96 -13.87 5.55
CA HIS A 89 5.17 -14.78 4.76
C HIS A 89 4.31 -15.72 5.61
N ASP A 90 3.15 -16.07 5.09
CA ASP A 90 2.25 -17.03 5.72
C ASP A 90 2.89 -18.42 5.82
N VAL A 91 2.76 -19.02 7.00
CA VAL A 91 3.25 -20.36 7.33
C VAL A 91 2.08 -21.32 7.60
N PRO A 92 2.31 -22.66 7.68
CA PRO A 92 1.25 -23.59 8.03
C PRO A 92 0.52 -23.19 9.33
N GLY A 93 -0.79 -22.99 9.23
CA GLY A 93 -1.64 -22.48 10.32
C GLY A 93 -2.19 -21.07 10.08
N CYS A 94 -1.56 -20.28 9.21
CA CYS A 94 -2.10 -19.00 8.76
C CYS A 94 -3.26 -19.23 7.79
N ARG A 95 -4.38 -18.53 8.01
CA ARG A 95 -5.62 -18.69 7.23
C ARG A 95 -6.28 -17.34 7.00
N CYS A 96 -6.93 -17.20 5.86
CA CYS A 96 -7.75 -16.05 5.49
C CYS A 96 -9.14 -16.51 5.05
N PHE A 97 -10.09 -15.58 5.06
CA PHE A 97 -11.49 -15.89 4.78
C PHE A 97 -11.72 -16.13 3.28
N ARG A 98 -12.35 -17.28 2.94
CA ARG A 98 -12.79 -17.65 1.58
C ARG A 98 -11.68 -17.65 0.50
N ARG A 99 -10.41 -17.74 0.88
CA ARG A 99 -9.26 -17.83 -0.03
C ARG A 99 -8.32 -18.92 0.46
N ASP A 100 -7.73 -19.67 -0.48
CA ASP A 100 -6.74 -20.70 -0.16
C ASP A 100 -5.37 -20.09 0.13
N LYS A 101 -5.08 -18.93 -0.47
CA LYS A 101 -3.86 -18.15 -0.26
C LYS A 101 -4.22 -16.72 0.12
N CYS A 102 -3.42 -16.15 1.00
CA CYS A 102 -3.63 -14.81 1.55
C CYS A 102 -2.58 -13.84 0.99
N VAL A 103 -2.75 -12.54 1.20
CA VAL A 103 -1.86 -11.51 0.64
C VAL A 103 -0.39 -11.80 0.93
N MET A 104 -0.05 -12.32 2.12
CA MET A 104 1.34 -12.64 2.52
C MET A 104 1.78 -14.07 2.16
N ALA A 105 1.06 -14.78 1.28
CA ALA A 105 1.53 -16.06 0.78
C ALA A 105 2.89 -15.91 0.05
N PRO A 106 3.82 -16.87 0.17
CA PRO A 106 5.10 -16.81 -0.56
C PRO A 106 4.92 -16.77 -2.08
N GLU A 107 3.82 -17.31 -2.60
CA GLU A 107 3.52 -17.27 -4.02
C GLU A 107 2.63 -16.09 -4.41
N THR A 108 2.99 -15.47 -5.52
CA THR A 108 2.25 -14.33 -6.09
C THR A 108 0.91 -14.75 -6.67
N GLY A 109 -0.10 -13.90 -6.54
CA GLY A 109 -1.40 -14.09 -7.17
C GLY A 109 -2.30 -12.87 -7.03
N LEU A 110 -3.56 -13.00 -7.48
CA LEU A 110 -4.62 -12.01 -7.21
C LEU A 110 -5.23 -12.30 -5.84
N LEU A 111 -4.52 -11.84 -4.80
CA LEU A 111 -4.83 -12.07 -3.39
C LEU A 111 -5.30 -10.75 -2.76
N ASP A 112 -6.40 -10.80 -2.02
CA ASP A 112 -7.11 -9.63 -1.51
C ASP A 112 -7.48 -9.74 -0.02
N MET A 113 -7.04 -10.82 0.64
CA MET A 113 -7.33 -11.07 2.06
C MET A 113 -6.05 -11.30 2.85
N LEU A 114 -5.89 -10.55 3.95
CA LEU A 114 -4.84 -10.78 4.93
C LEU A 114 -5.17 -12.01 5.77
N SER A 115 -4.13 -12.74 6.19
CA SER A 115 -4.25 -13.89 7.08
C SER A 115 -4.43 -13.44 8.53
N ASN A 116 -4.95 -14.33 9.38
CA ASN A 116 -4.94 -14.14 10.83
C ASN A 116 -3.54 -13.83 11.38
N CYS A 117 -2.48 -14.43 10.85
CA CYS A 117 -1.10 -14.15 11.23
C CYS A 117 -0.70 -12.72 10.90
N SER A 118 -1.01 -12.27 9.68
CA SER A 118 -0.76 -10.88 9.26
C SER A 118 -1.53 -9.89 10.13
N TYR A 119 -2.78 -10.20 10.47
CA TYR A 119 -3.59 -9.35 11.36
C TYR A 119 -2.97 -9.17 12.74
N VAL A 120 -2.38 -10.22 13.33
CA VAL A 120 -1.70 -10.10 14.63
C VAL A 120 -0.53 -9.12 14.54
N THR A 121 0.32 -9.26 13.52
CA THR A 121 1.45 -8.35 13.32
C THR A 121 1.00 -6.91 13.10
N LEU A 122 0.02 -6.68 12.21
CA LEU A 122 -0.52 -5.34 11.97
C LEU A 122 -1.15 -4.76 13.22
N HIS A 123 -1.89 -5.55 13.99
CA HIS A 123 -2.49 -5.13 15.25
C HIS A 123 -1.41 -4.68 16.25
N GLU A 124 -0.30 -5.40 16.36
CA GLU A 124 0.83 -4.97 17.20
C GLU A 124 1.44 -3.66 16.73
N VAL A 125 1.61 -3.47 15.42
CA VAL A 125 2.21 -2.25 14.85
C VAL A 125 1.35 -1.03 15.14
N VAL A 126 0.02 -1.13 14.94
CA VAL A 126 -0.89 0.01 15.13
C VAL A 126 -1.22 0.30 16.61
N HIS A 127 -1.01 -0.66 17.51
CA HIS A 127 -1.22 -0.46 18.96
C HIS A 127 0.06 -0.08 19.71
N ARG A 128 1.22 -0.17 19.06
CA ARG A 128 2.47 0.35 19.61
C ARG A 128 2.57 1.83 19.30
N TRP A 129 3.44 2.51 20.05
CA TRP A 129 3.83 3.86 19.67
C TRP A 129 4.54 3.82 18.32
N ASP A 130 4.08 4.65 17.40
CA ASP A 130 4.68 4.86 16.10
C ASP A 130 5.05 6.35 15.92
N PRO A 131 6.06 6.67 15.10
CA PRO A 131 6.48 8.05 14.89
C PRO A 131 5.82 8.74 13.68
N CYS A 132 4.89 8.11 12.94
CA CYS A 132 4.35 8.70 11.69
C CYS A 132 2.91 8.32 11.31
N LEU A 133 2.49 7.06 11.48
CA LEU A 133 1.16 6.56 11.13
C LEU A 133 0.03 7.23 11.92
N SER A 134 0.34 7.64 13.16
CA SER A 134 -0.62 8.37 14.00
C SER A 134 -0.80 9.84 13.57
N GLU A 135 0.14 10.39 12.79
CA GLU A 135 0.07 11.75 12.29
C GLU A 135 -0.72 11.79 10.98
N ALA A 136 -1.63 12.76 10.86
CA ALA A 136 -2.42 12.90 9.64
C ALA A 136 -1.54 13.48 8.53
N ASN A 137 -1.24 12.66 7.51
CA ASN A 137 -0.64 13.14 6.28
C ASN A 137 -1.62 14.09 5.57
N VAL A 138 -1.17 15.32 5.26
CA VAL A 138 -1.99 16.30 4.54
C VAL A 138 -2.15 15.82 3.10
N PRO A 139 -3.38 15.56 2.63
CA PRO A 139 -3.60 15.14 1.25
C PRO A 139 -3.20 16.27 0.29
N TYR A 140 -2.54 15.89 -0.81
CA TYR A 140 -2.16 16.81 -1.86
C TYR A 140 -3.37 17.17 -2.73
N ASP A 141 -3.92 18.36 -2.54
CA ASP A 141 -5.09 18.84 -3.30
C ASP A 141 -4.74 19.35 -4.71
N ASN A 142 -3.46 19.39 -5.07
CA ASN A 142 -2.95 19.93 -6.34
C ASN A 142 -2.93 18.91 -7.48
N PHE A 143 -3.34 17.66 -7.25
CA PHE A 143 -3.41 16.65 -8.31
C PHE A 143 -4.86 16.45 -8.81
N PRO A 144 -5.15 16.80 -10.08
CA PRO A 144 -6.52 16.72 -10.63
C PRO A 144 -6.98 15.28 -10.95
N TYR A 145 -6.19 14.26 -10.61
CA TYR A 145 -6.41 12.87 -11.00
C TYR A 145 -6.92 11.95 -9.87
N VAL A 146 -7.27 12.50 -8.70
CA VAL A 146 -8.06 11.71 -7.74
C VAL A 146 -9.47 11.63 -8.30
N ALA A 147 -9.82 10.47 -8.87
CA ALA A 147 -11.18 10.23 -9.32
C ALA A 147 -12.09 10.23 -8.09
N ASN A 148 -13.00 11.21 -8.02
CA ASN A 148 -13.96 11.30 -6.93
C ASN A 148 -14.69 9.97 -6.76
N ARG A 149 -14.74 9.44 -5.53
CA ARG A 149 -15.28 8.11 -5.27
C ARG A 149 -16.08 8.06 -3.97
N CYS A 150 -17.38 8.25 -4.12
CA CYS A 150 -18.34 8.07 -3.05
C CYS A 150 -18.17 6.73 -2.32
N GLY A 151 -18.01 6.82 -1.00
CA GLY A 151 -17.81 5.72 -0.09
C GLY A 151 -16.36 5.50 0.32
N ASP A 152 -15.46 6.47 0.11
CA ASP A 152 -14.07 6.43 0.54
C ASP A 152 -13.79 7.25 1.81
N LYS A 153 -14.84 7.80 2.43
CA LYS A 153 -14.82 8.64 3.65
C LYS A 153 -14.16 10.00 3.44
N LYS A 154 -13.99 10.44 2.20
CA LYS A 154 -13.50 11.79 1.86
C LYS A 154 -14.65 12.57 1.24
N LEU A 155 -14.96 13.74 1.80
CA LEU A 155 -15.95 14.61 1.20
C LEU A 155 -15.38 15.28 -0.06
N ASP A 156 -15.73 14.79 -1.24
CA ASP A 156 -15.34 15.42 -2.50
C ASP A 156 -16.25 16.61 -2.85
N ALA A 157 -15.77 17.53 -3.70
CA ALA A 157 -16.45 18.78 -4.04
C ALA A 157 -17.87 18.63 -4.64
N ARG A 158 -18.26 17.40 -5.04
CA ARG A 158 -19.57 17.08 -5.62
C ARG A 158 -20.41 16.14 -4.74
N GLU A 159 -20.00 15.91 -3.50
CA GLU A 159 -20.69 15.02 -2.56
C GLU A 159 -21.31 15.83 -1.42
N GLU A 160 -22.52 15.45 -1.00
CA GLU A 160 -23.17 16.07 0.17
C GLU A 160 -22.62 15.48 1.49
N CYS A 161 -22.26 14.20 1.47
CA CYS A 161 -21.62 13.48 2.55
C CYS A 161 -20.94 12.20 2.04
N ASP A 162 -19.86 11.78 2.73
CA ASP A 162 -19.23 10.47 2.55
C ASP A 162 -18.88 9.87 3.93
N CYS A 163 -19.64 8.86 4.35
CA CYS A 163 -19.41 8.09 5.58
C CYS A 163 -18.73 6.73 5.32
N GLY A 164 -18.28 6.46 4.10
CA GLY A 164 -17.69 5.20 3.68
C GLY A 164 -18.67 4.31 2.93
N THR A 165 -18.40 3.00 2.92
CA THR A 165 -19.26 2.04 2.23
C THR A 165 -20.65 1.97 2.86
N MET A 166 -21.63 1.45 2.12
CA MET A 166 -22.98 1.23 2.66
C MET A 166 -23.03 0.39 3.94
N LYS A 167 -21.99 -0.39 4.24
CA LYS A 167 -21.88 -1.16 5.48
C LYS A 167 -21.25 -0.36 6.63
N ASP A 168 -20.40 0.62 6.32
CA ASP A 168 -19.76 1.49 7.29
C ASP A 168 -20.73 2.56 7.81
N CYS A 169 -21.64 3.01 6.94
CA CYS A 169 -22.64 4.01 7.25
C CYS A 169 -23.75 3.42 8.12
N ASP A 170 -23.70 3.71 9.41
CA ASP A 170 -24.76 3.35 10.35
C ASP A 170 -26.11 3.98 9.94
N ASN A 171 -27.23 3.38 10.33
CA ASN A 171 -28.59 3.74 9.87
C ASN A 171 -29.11 5.13 10.31
N SER A 172 -28.26 6.06 10.76
CA SER A 172 -28.67 7.43 11.05
C SER A 172 -28.82 8.23 9.75
N ALA A 173 -29.85 9.07 9.62
CA ALA A 173 -30.10 9.83 8.40
C ALA A 173 -28.97 10.82 8.01
N ARG A 174 -27.97 11.02 8.90
CA ARG A 174 -26.77 11.86 8.71
C ARG A 174 -25.53 11.10 8.24
N THR A 175 -25.59 9.77 8.22
CA THR A 175 -24.53 8.86 7.73
C THR A 175 -25.06 8.18 6.48
N LYS A 176 -25.20 8.92 5.38
CA LYS A 176 -25.57 8.35 4.08
C LYS A 176 -24.38 8.41 3.14
N THR A 177 -24.17 7.35 2.36
CA THR A 177 -23.34 7.39 1.15
C THR A 177 -24.26 7.87 0.03
N VAL A 178 -24.12 9.11 -0.44
CA VAL A 178 -24.96 9.61 -1.55
C VAL A 178 -24.15 9.61 -2.84
N PRO A 179 -24.35 8.60 -3.71
CA PRO A 179 -23.82 8.70 -5.07
C PRO A 179 -24.54 9.84 -5.78
N PHE A 180 -23.77 10.73 -6.42
CA PHE A 180 -24.37 11.68 -7.35
C PHE A 180 -24.93 10.89 -8.54
N ILE A 181 -26.25 10.91 -8.72
CA ILE A 181 -26.88 10.51 -9.98
C ILE A 181 -26.41 11.53 -11.01
N GLN A 182 -25.64 11.10 -12.00
CA GLN A 182 -25.35 11.92 -13.18
C GLN A 182 -26.69 12.27 -13.85
N THR A 183 -27.12 13.53 -13.72
CA THR A 183 -28.06 14.18 -14.65
C THR A 183 -27.32 15.22 -15.45
#